data_AF-A0A955Z7X8-F1
#
_entry.id   AF-A0A955Z7X8-F1
#
_cell.length_a   1.000
_cell.length_b   1.000
_cell.length_c   1.000
_cell.angle_alpha   90.00
_cell.angle_beta   90.00
_cell.angle_gamma   90.00
#
_symmetry.space_group_name_H-M   'P 1'
#
loop_
_entity.id
_entity.type
_entity.pdbx_description
1 polymer ?
#
loop_
_entity_poly.entity_id
_entity_poly.type
_entity_poly.pdbx_seq_one_letter_code
_entity_poly.pdbx_strand_id
1 'polypeptide(L)'
;AETERSLTGATRTEGPETRGILKESTVSGKVTVGGRERKVNVTGVLVQEVSSAGSAFNERYAALTAKADVVIYEGHSGLGKNINALASNMGATAGKYQLVYLYGCQTLGYLGPAMHDKRIALNGADRDPEGTKFLDVIATGLPAYGDNGRSTLALYRAMLGADSPKTFNDLLGTISSLHLAVVFGEHDNTFAP
;
A
#
# COMPACT_ATOMS: atom_id res chain seq x y z
N ALA A 1 -14.69 20.84 8.53
CA ALA A 1 -14.55 19.38 8.35
C ALA A 1 -13.46 18.98 7.34
N GLU A 2 -13.17 19.75 6.28
CA GLU A 2 -12.04 19.44 5.37
C GLU A 2 -10.65 19.84 5.90
N THR A 3 -10.55 20.93 6.66
CA THR A 3 -9.28 21.46 7.21
C THR A 3 -8.64 20.59 8.28
N GLU A 4 -9.39 19.72 8.95
CA GLU A 4 -8.85 18.77 9.95
C GLU A 4 -8.14 17.56 9.32
N ARG A 5 -8.32 17.35 8.00
CA ARG A 5 -7.76 16.20 7.27
C ARG A 5 -6.55 16.56 6.40
N SER A 6 -6.14 17.82 6.38
CA SER A 6 -4.89 18.27 5.75
C SER A 6 -3.72 18.20 6.72
N LEU A 7 -2.56 17.76 6.24
CA LEU A 7 -1.33 17.76 7.03
C LEU A 7 -0.98 19.19 7.48
N THR A 8 -0.89 19.42 8.78
CA THR A 8 -0.42 20.68 9.34
C THR A 8 1.11 20.70 9.45
N GLY A 9 1.71 21.88 9.26
CA GLY A 9 3.16 22.05 9.30
C GLY A 9 3.90 21.19 8.27
N ALA A 10 3.27 20.92 7.12
CA ALA A 10 3.80 19.99 6.14
C ALA A 10 5.11 20.51 5.54
N THR A 11 6.14 19.67 5.54
CA THR A 11 7.42 19.91 4.86
C THR A 11 7.62 18.87 3.77
N ARG A 12 8.36 19.24 2.73
CA ARG A 12 8.71 18.34 1.63
C ARG A 12 10.22 18.20 1.54
N THR A 13 10.68 16.96 1.44
CA THR A 13 12.09 16.63 1.17
C THR A 13 12.18 15.81 -0.10
N GLU A 14 13.15 16.12 -0.94
CA GLU A 14 13.45 15.31 -2.12
C GLU A 14 14.31 14.11 -1.73
N GLY A 15 14.04 12.95 -2.35
CA GLY A 15 14.87 11.77 -2.21
C GLY A 15 16.14 11.86 -3.06
N PRO A 16 17.06 10.89 -2.90
CA PRO A 16 18.30 10.87 -3.66
C PRO A 16 18.05 10.64 -5.15
N GLU A 17 18.80 11.33 -6.00
CA GLU A 17 18.84 11.02 -7.43
C GLU A 17 19.62 9.73 -7.62
N THR A 18 18.93 8.68 -8.07
CA THR A 18 19.55 7.36 -8.29
C THR A 18 19.06 6.79 -9.61
N ARG A 19 19.93 6.01 -10.26
CA ARG A 19 19.57 5.31 -11.49
C ARG A 19 18.39 4.37 -11.20
N GLY A 20 17.30 4.51 -11.95
CA GLY A 20 16.09 3.71 -11.79
C GLY A 20 14.96 4.38 -11.00
N ILE A 21 15.26 5.44 -10.25
CA ILE A 21 14.25 6.30 -9.59
C ILE A 21 14.19 7.64 -10.33
N LEU A 22 13.10 7.89 -11.03
CA LEU A 22 12.89 9.13 -11.79
C LEU A 22 12.60 10.30 -10.85
N LYS A 23 11.85 10.05 -9.77
CA LYS A 23 11.54 11.04 -8.75
C LYS A 23 11.26 10.35 -7.43
N GLU A 24 11.77 10.92 -6.35
CA GLU A 24 11.31 10.59 -5.02
C GLU A 24 11.08 11.88 -4.24
N SER A 25 9.96 11.96 -3.53
CA SER A 25 9.72 13.02 -2.57
C SER A 25 8.96 12.48 -1.36
N THR A 26 9.25 13.04 -0.20
CA THR A 26 8.53 12.76 1.04
C THR A 26 7.87 14.02 1.54
N VAL A 27 6.56 13.97 1.76
CA VAL A 27 5.81 15.00 2.49
C VAL A 27 5.62 14.51 3.91
N SER A 28 6.09 15.28 4.88
CA SER A 28 5.95 14.99 6.31
C SER A 28 5.10 16.07 6.96
N GLY A 29 4.12 15.68 7.76
CA GLY A 29 3.32 16.65 8.52
C GLY A 29 2.62 16.01 9.70
N LYS A 30 1.77 16.79 10.36
CA LYS A 30 1.00 16.36 11.52
C LYS A 30 -0.49 16.30 11.19
N VAL A 31 -1.20 15.39 11.83
CA VAL A 31 -2.66 15.27 11.76
C VAL A 31 -3.18 14.73 13.08
N THR A 32 -4.36 15.18 13.50
CA THR A 32 -5.02 14.66 14.70
C THR A 32 -5.87 13.47 14.32
N VAL A 33 -5.60 12.31 14.92
CA VAL A 33 -6.31 11.04 14.70
C VAL A 33 -6.74 10.50 16.06
N GLY A 34 -8.06 10.38 16.29
CA GLY A 34 -8.60 9.92 17.58
C GLY A 34 -8.21 10.82 18.74
N GLY A 35 -8.27 12.15 18.54
CA GLY A 35 -7.85 13.15 19.53
C GLY A 35 -6.34 13.22 19.82
N ARG A 36 -5.50 12.46 19.09
CA ARG A 36 -4.03 12.45 19.28
C ARG A 36 -3.31 12.97 18.05
N GLU A 37 -2.34 13.84 18.25
CA GLU A 37 -1.46 14.27 17.16
C GLU A 37 -0.57 13.11 16.70
N ARG A 38 -0.55 12.86 15.39
CA ARG A 38 0.27 11.84 14.74
C ARG A 38 1.11 12.51 13.65
N LYS A 39 2.38 12.11 13.56
CA LYS A 39 3.22 12.44 12.40
C LYS A 39 2.89 11.47 11.28
N VAL A 40 2.65 12.00 10.09
CA VAL A 40 2.40 11.23 8.87
C VAL A 40 3.50 11.57 7.87
N ASN A 41 4.05 10.53 7.23
CA ASN A 41 5.00 10.65 6.14
C ASN A 41 4.38 9.98 4.91
N VAL A 42 4.32 10.70 3.80
CA VAL A 42 3.90 10.18 2.50
C VAL A 42 5.09 10.28 1.56
N THR A 43 5.66 9.13 1.20
CA THR A 43 6.78 9.05 0.25
C THR A 43 6.26 8.57 -1.10
N GLY A 44 6.37 9.43 -2.12
CA GLY A 44 6.10 9.07 -3.51
C GLY A 44 7.40 8.68 -4.20
N VAL A 45 7.41 7.53 -4.88
CA VAL A 45 8.53 7.05 -5.69
C VAL A 45 8.02 6.80 -7.11
N LEU A 46 8.57 7.53 -8.07
CA LEU A 46 8.27 7.38 -9.49
C LEU A 46 9.42 6.64 -10.17
N VAL A 47 9.08 5.57 -10.88
CA VAL A 47 9.99 4.79 -11.72
C VAL A 47 9.38 4.64 -13.10
N GLN A 48 10.22 4.35 -14.10
CA GLN A 48 9.74 4.09 -15.46
C GLN A 48 8.96 2.78 -15.53
N GLU A 49 9.50 1.71 -14.95
CA GLU A 49 8.90 0.38 -14.87
C GLU A 49 9.51 -0.35 -13.67
N VAL A 50 8.67 -0.96 -12.83
CA VAL A 50 9.12 -1.60 -11.59
C VAL A 50 10.02 -2.80 -11.88
N SER A 51 9.64 -3.64 -12.85
CA SER A 51 10.42 -4.84 -13.20
C SER A 51 11.84 -4.55 -13.70
N SER A 52 12.13 -3.33 -14.15
CA SER A 52 13.44 -2.94 -14.68
C SER A 52 14.10 -1.79 -13.92
N ALA A 53 13.55 -1.35 -12.79
CA ALA A 53 14.08 -0.21 -12.03
C ALA A 53 15.44 -0.49 -11.38
N GLY A 54 15.80 -1.77 -11.18
CA GLY A 54 17.12 -2.19 -10.71
C GLY A 54 17.28 -2.17 -9.18
N SER A 55 18.48 -2.51 -8.70
CA SER A 55 18.76 -2.74 -7.28
C SER A 55 18.54 -1.51 -6.40
N ALA A 56 18.91 -0.32 -6.87
CA ALA A 56 18.73 0.92 -6.11
C ALA A 56 17.26 1.18 -5.77
N PHE A 57 16.34 0.97 -6.73
CA PHE A 57 14.91 1.04 -6.46
C PHE A 57 14.47 -0.09 -5.52
N ASN A 58 14.88 -1.33 -5.76
CA ASN A 58 14.46 -2.47 -4.94
C ASN A 58 14.84 -2.30 -3.47
N GLU A 59 16.08 -1.87 -3.20
CA GLU A 59 16.58 -1.59 -1.85
C GLU A 59 15.82 -0.43 -1.20
N ARG A 60 15.59 0.66 -1.94
CA ARG A 60 14.85 1.83 -1.45
C ARG A 60 13.40 1.47 -1.14
N TYR A 61 12.73 0.78 -2.06
CA TYR A 61 11.36 0.31 -1.91
C TYR A 61 11.23 -0.65 -0.73
N ALA A 62 12.13 -1.63 -0.58
CA ALA A 62 12.14 -2.53 0.57
C ALA A 62 12.30 -1.76 1.89
N ALA A 63 13.25 -0.82 1.97
CA ALA A 63 13.51 -0.05 3.18
C ALA A 63 12.34 0.87 3.57
N LEU A 64 11.66 1.48 2.59
CA LEU A 64 10.47 2.31 2.82
C LEU A 64 9.27 1.46 3.27
N THR A 65 8.97 0.40 2.52
CA THR A 65 7.79 -0.43 2.76
C THR A 65 7.88 -1.19 4.08
N ALA A 66 9.06 -1.66 4.50
CA ALA A 66 9.23 -2.31 5.81
C ALA A 66 8.76 -1.47 7.01
N LYS A 67 8.68 -0.14 6.84
CA LYS A 67 8.23 0.81 7.86
C LYS A 67 6.84 1.39 7.59
N ALA A 68 6.31 1.23 6.37
CA ALA A 68 5.04 1.79 5.96
C ALA A 68 3.86 1.05 6.60
N ASP A 69 2.80 1.79 6.95
CA ASP A 69 1.51 1.21 7.36
C ASP A 69 0.63 0.91 6.14
N VAL A 70 0.79 1.71 5.08
CA VAL A 70 0.09 1.56 3.79
C VAL A 70 1.09 1.64 2.65
N VAL A 71 1.00 0.70 1.71
CA VAL A 71 1.77 0.67 0.46
C VAL A 71 0.79 0.78 -0.70
N ILE A 72 0.99 1.75 -1.58
CA ILE A 72 0.10 1.97 -2.72
C ILE A 72 0.92 1.90 -4.00
N TYR A 73 0.46 1.06 -4.92
CA TYR A 73 0.96 0.98 -6.27
C TYR A 73 -0.10 1.48 -7.24
N GLU A 74 0.26 2.47 -8.05
CA GLU A 74 -0.54 2.91 -9.20
C GLU A 74 0.31 2.75 -10.46
N GLY A 75 -0.10 1.87 -11.37
CA GLY A 75 0.64 1.67 -12.60
C GLY A 75 0.19 0.48 -13.45
N HIS A 76 0.95 0.24 -14.52
CA HIS A 76 0.70 -0.90 -15.41
C HIS A 76 1.16 -2.21 -14.78
N SER A 77 0.30 -3.21 -14.70
CA SER A 77 0.68 -4.54 -14.18
C SER A 77 1.81 -5.21 -14.98
N GLY A 78 1.99 -4.84 -16.25
CA GLY A 78 3.05 -5.36 -17.12
C GLY A 78 2.89 -6.86 -17.38
N LEU A 79 1.64 -7.34 -17.53
CA LEU A 79 1.30 -8.76 -17.57
C LEU A 79 1.84 -9.53 -16.34
N GLY A 80 1.79 -8.86 -15.18
CA GLY A 80 2.24 -9.39 -13.90
C GLY A 80 3.71 -9.15 -13.57
N LYS A 81 4.55 -8.69 -14.51
CA LYS A 81 5.97 -8.44 -14.24
C LYS A 81 6.18 -7.39 -13.15
N ASN A 82 5.45 -6.28 -13.22
CA ASN A 82 5.55 -5.22 -12.21
C ASN A 82 4.97 -5.66 -10.86
N ILE A 83 3.85 -6.38 -10.88
CA ILE A 83 3.18 -6.86 -9.67
C ILE A 83 4.05 -7.87 -8.92
N ASN A 84 4.61 -8.84 -9.63
CA ASN A 84 5.52 -9.81 -9.04
C ASN A 84 6.81 -9.15 -8.55
N ALA A 85 7.40 -8.23 -9.30
CA ALA A 85 8.58 -7.49 -8.87
C ALA A 85 8.31 -6.66 -7.60
N LEU A 86 7.15 -5.99 -7.49
CA LEU A 86 6.74 -5.29 -6.26
C LEU A 86 6.57 -6.26 -5.10
N ALA A 87 5.85 -7.36 -5.31
CA ALA A 87 5.60 -8.35 -4.26
C ALA A 87 6.90 -8.94 -3.71
N SER A 88 7.82 -9.36 -4.59
CA SER A 88 9.10 -9.94 -4.21
C SER A 88 10.01 -8.95 -3.48
N ASN A 89 10.05 -7.69 -3.89
CA ASN A 89 10.93 -6.67 -3.33
C ASN A 89 10.32 -5.88 -2.16
N MET A 90 9.04 -6.09 -1.83
CA MET A 90 8.40 -5.40 -0.71
C MET A 90 9.08 -5.76 0.61
N GLY A 91 9.45 -4.76 1.39
CA GLY A 91 9.95 -4.95 2.75
C GLY A 91 8.80 -5.16 3.72
N ALA A 92 9.05 -5.99 4.73
CA ALA A 92 8.13 -6.27 5.81
C ALA A 92 8.89 -6.39 7.13
N THR A 93 8.21 -6.12 8.23
CA THR A 93 8.73 -6.27 9.60
C THR A 93 7.83 -7.23 10.36
N ALA A 94 8.41 -8.15 11.13
CA ALA A 94 7.65 -9.12 11.94
C ALA A 94 6.64 -8.42 12.84
N GLY A 95 5.39 -8.91 12.87
CA GLY A 95 4.29 -8.36 13.66
C GLY A 95 3.79 -6.96 13.26
N LYS A 96 4.34 -6.33 12.21
CA LYS A 96 3.87 -5.03 11.73
C LYS A 96 2.79 -5.19 10.67
N TYR A 97 1.63 -4.58 10.94
CA TYR A 97 0.52 -4.51 10.00
C TYR A 97 0.87 -3.64 8.77
N GLN A 98 0.59 -4.15 7.57
CA GLN A 98 0.72 -3.40 6.31
C GLN A 98 -0.51 -3.64 5.44
N LEU A 99 -1.15 -2.55 5.00
CA LEU A 99 -2.18 -2.59 3.98
C LEU A 99 -1.56 -2.27 2.62
N VAL A 100 -1.75 -3.14 1.64
CA VAL A 100 -1.20 -2.97 0.30
C VAL A 100 -2.35 -2.73 -0.68
N TYR A 101 -2.30 -1.65 -1.46
CA TYR A 101 -3.27 -1.38 -2.52
C TYR A 101 -2.58 -1.42 -3.89
N LEU A 102 -2.95 -2.40 -4.70
CA LEU A 102 -2.40 -2.66 -6.03
C LEU A 102 -3.40 -2.22 -7.09
N TYR A 103 -3.31 -0.95 -7.46
CA TYR A 103 -4.16 -0.35 -8.46
C TYR A 103 -3.50 -0.38 -9.84
N GLY A 104 -4.05 -1.21 -10.72
CA GLY A 104 -3.56 -1.38 -12.09
C GLY A 104 -4.42 -2.35 -12.88
N CYS A 105 -4.02 -2.71 -14.09
CA CYS A 105 -4.79 -3.68 -14.86
C CYS A 105 -4.64 -5.10 -14.31
N GLN A 106 -5.74 -5.70 -13.83
CA GLN A 106 -5.82 -7.12 -13.44
C GLN A 106 -4.76 -7.54 -12.41
N THR A 107 -4.45 -6.69 -11.43
CA THR A 107 -3.40 -6.96 -10.44
C THR A 107 -3.69 -8.20 -9.61
N LEU A 108 -4.97 -8.50 -9.33
CA LEU A 108 -5.40 -9.70 -8.64
C LEU A 108 -4.93 -10.98 -9.35
N GLY A 109 -5.06 -11.04 -10.67
CA GLY A 109 -4.72 -12.22 -11.47
C GLY A 109 -3.22 -12.52 -11.55
N TYR A 110 -2.38 -11.59 -11.11
CA TYR A 110 -0.93 -11.70 -11.16
C TYR A 110 -0.26 -11.83 -9.79
N LEU A 111 -1.03 -11.84 -8.71
CA LEU A 111 -0.49 -11.97 -7.37
C LEU A 111 -0.05 -13.41 -7.10
N GLY A 112 1.27 -13.60 -7.03
CA GLY A 112 1.89 -14.81 -6.52
C GLY A 112 2.02 -14.83 -4.99
N PRO A 113 2.64 -15.87 -4.42
CA PRO A 113 2.71 -16.08 -2.96
C PRO A 113 3.74 -15.19 -2.25
N ALA A 114 4.56 -14.42 -2.98
CA ALA A 114 5.77 -13.78 -2.46
C ALA A 114 5.56 -12.90 -1.21
N MET A 115 4.41 -12.20 -1.11
CA MET A 115 4.12 -11.41 0.10
C MET A 115 3.81 -12.31 1.30
N HIS A 116 3.05 -13.40 1.11
CA HIS A 116 2.70 -14.35 2.15
C HIS A 116 3.93 -15.16 2.59
N ASP A 117 4.73 -15.67 1.65
CA ASP A 117 5.97 -16.38 1.95
C ASP A 117 6.90 -15.54 2.84
N LYS A 118 6.95 -14.22 2.59
CA LYS A 118 7.72 -13.28 3.38
C LYS A 118 7.15 -13.12 4.80
N ARG A 119 5.84 -13.12 4.96
CA ARG A 119 5.17 -13.08 6.28
C ARG A 119 5.42 -14.35 7.06
N ILE A 120 5.28 -15.52 6.45
CA ILE A 120 5.61 -16.82 7.05
C ILE A 120 7.06 -16.80 7.55
N ALA A 121 8.00 -16.38 6.71
CA ALA A 121 9.42 -16.33 7.05
C ALA A 121 9.75 -15.39 8.21
N LEU A 122 9.03 -14.27 8.35
CA LEU A 122 9.26 -13.26 9.40
C LEU A 122 8.54 -13.58 10.71
N ASN A 123 7.31 -14.07 10.64
CA ASN A 123 6.44 -14.29 11.80
C ASN A 123 6.60 -15.71 12.38
N GLY A 124 7.08 -16.66 11.58
CA GLY A 124 7.13 -18.09 11.89
C GLY A 124 5.85 -18.81 11.46
N ALA A 125 6.02 -19.97 10.82
CA ALA A 125 4.90 -20.80 10.33
C ALA A 125 4.01 -21.36 11.46
N ASP A 126 4.51 -21.40 12.69
CA ASP A 126 3.74 -21.74 13.89
C ASP A 126 2.71 -20.66 14.24
N ARG A 127 3.05 -19.40 13.98
CA ARG A 127 2.21 -18.23 14.30
C ARG A 127 1.40 -17.74 13.12
N ASP A 128 1.93 -17.85 11.91
CA ASP A 128 1.34 -17.34 10.67
C ASP A 128 1.55 -18.35 9.54
N PRO A 129 0.89 -19.52 9.58
CA PRO A 129 1.13 -20.62 8.64
C PRO A 129 0.79 -20.26 7.19
N GLU A 130 -0.09 -19.29 6.98
CA GLU A 130 -0.57 -18.88 5.66
C GLU A 130 0.02 -17.55 5.19
N GLY A 131 0.80 -16.87 6.03
CA GLY A 131 1.42 -15.58 5.70
C GLY A 131 0.43 -14.43 5.54
N THR A 132 -0.75 -14.57 6.12
CA THR A 132 -1.85 -13.60 5.99
C THR A 132 -1.91 -12.66 7.18
N LYS A 133 -1.38 -13.06 8.36
CA LYS A 133 -1.41 -12.17 9.52
C LYS A 133 -0.61 -10.89 9.28
N PHE A 134 -1.16 -9.77 9.75
CA PHE A 134 -0.57 -8.45 9.62
C PHE A 134 -0.45 -7.94 8.18
N LEU A 135 -1.17 -8.52 7.21
CA LEU A 135 -1.13 -8.13 5.82
C LEU A 135 -2.53 -8.20 5.22
N ASP A 136 -3.04 -7.05 4.78
CA ASP A 136 -4.20 -7.00 3.89
C ASP A 136 -3.78 -6.44 2.53
N VAL A 137 -4.36 -6.99 1.47
CA VAL A 137 -4.09 -6.61 0.08
C VAL A 137 -5.40 -6.30 -0.63
N ILE A 138 -5.50 -5.09 -1.15
CA ILE A 138 -6.55 -4.63 -2.05
C ILE A 138 -6.01 -4.73 -3.48
N ALA A 139 -6.66 -5.49 -4.35
CA ALA A 139 -6.24 -5.69 -5.73
C ALA A 139 -7.42 -5.56 -6.71
N THR A 140 -7.13 -5.12 -7.93
CA THR A 140 -8.13 -4.94 -9.00
C THR A 140 -8.17 -6.16 -9.91
N GLY A 141 -9.37 -6.69 -10.17
CA GLY A 141 -9.62 -7.83 -11.04
C GLY A 141 -9.79 -7.45 -12.52
N LEU A 142 -10.21 -6.21 -12.80
CA LEU A 142 -10.38 -5.69 -14.16
C LEU A 142 -9.43 -4.52 -14.43
N PRO A 143 -9.27 -4.09 -15.71
CA PRO A 143 -8.46 -2.92 -16.06
C PRO A 143 -8.86 -1.67 -15.27
N ALA A 144 -7.98 -1.23 -14.39
CA ALA A 144 -8.15 0.01 -13.65
C ALA A 144 -7.54 1.17 -14.44
N TYR A 145 -8.39 2.04 -14.98
CA TYR A 145 -8.00 3.27 -15.68
C TYR A 145 -8.87 4.44 -15.23
N GLY A 146 -8.31 5.66 -15.23
CA GLY A 146 -9.07 6.90 -15.16
C GLY A 146 -9.47 7.44 -13.78
N ASP A 147 -9.40 6.65 -12.70
CA ASP A 147 -9.71 7.10 -11.31
C ASP A 147 -8.46 7.22 -10.40
N ASN A 148 -7.27 7.17 -11.01
CA ASN A 148 -5.97 7.20 -10.33
C ASN A 148 -5.90 8.42 -9.41
N GLY A 149 -5.68 8.22 -8.11
CA GLY A 149 -5.71 9.27 -7.09
C GLY A 149 -7.00 9.40 -6.28
N ARG A 150 -8.20 9.16 -6.82
CA ARG A 150 -9.45 9.31 -6.03
C ARG A 150 -9.57 8.22 -4.97
N SER A 151 -9.45 6.95 -5.38
CA SER A 151 -9.49 5.81 -4.46
C SER A 151 -8.32 5.82 -3.48
N THR A 152 -7.14 6.23 -3.95
CA THR A 152 -5.94 6.34 -3.12
C THR A 152 -6.11 7.41 -2.04
N LEU A 153 -6.67 8.57 -2.38
CA LEU A 153 -6.97 9.60 -1.41
C LEU A 153 -8.12 9.21 -0.47
N ALA A 154 -9.12 8.47 -0.95
CA ALA A 154 -10.18 7.91 -0.11
C ALA A 154 -9.62 6.94 0.92
N LEU A 155 -8.73 6.03 0.51
CA LEU A 155 -8.04 5.11 1.39
C LEU A 155 -7.20 5.86 2.43
N TYR A 156 -6.37 6.81 2.00
CA TYR A 156 -5.60 7.65 2.91
C TYR A 156 -6.48 8.36 3.94
N ARG A 157 -7.60 8.97 3.52
CA ARG A 157 -8.54 9.66 4.41
C ARG A 157 -9.22 8.72 5.40
N ALA A 158 -9.51 7.49 5.00
CA ALA A 158 -10.08 6.49 5.90
C ALA A 158 -9.11 6.12 7.03
N MET A 159 -7.80 6.02 6.73
CA MET A 159 -6.77 5.75 7.74
C MET A 159 -6.66 6.86 8.80
N LEU A 160 -7.06 8.09 8.45
CA LEU A 160 -7.09 9.22 9.39
C LEU A 160 -8.38 9.28 10.23
N GLY A 161 -9.42 8.56 9.82
CA GLY A 161 -10.76 8.61 10.41
C GLY A 161 -10.97 7.67 11.60
N ALA A 162 -10.07 7.68 12.60
CA ALA A 162 -10.12 6.73 13.71
C ALA A 162 -11.43 6.77 14.54
N ASP A 163 -12.09 7.93 14.63
CA ASP A 163 -13.35 8.09 15.37
C ASP A 163 -14.58 7.59 14.60
N SER A 164 -14.42 7.29 13.31
CA SER A 164 -15.45 6.72 12.45
C SER A 164 -14.79 5.82 11.39
N PRO A 165 -14.25 4.65 11.83
CA PRO A 165 -13.47 3.78 10.96
C PRO A 165 -14.33 3.27 9.80
N LYS A 166 -13.72 3.19 8.63
CA LYS A 166 -14.34 2.63 7.43
C LYS A 166 -14.09 1.13 7.36
N THR A 167 -15.11 0.38 6.97
CA THR A 167 -14.96 -1.03 6.60
C THR A 167 -14.31 -1.15 5.22
N PHE A 168 -13.81 -2.33 4.85
CA PHE A 168 -13.41 -2.57 3.47
C PHE A 168 -14.55 -2.38 2.48
N ASN A 169 -15.78 -2.74 2.83
CA ASN A 169 -16.94 -2.50 1.95
C ASN A 169 -17.19 -1.00 1.71
N ASP A 170 -17.03 -0.16 2.74
CA ASP A 170 -17.10 1.30 2.56
C ASP A 170 -16.01 1.80 1.60
N LEU A 171 -14.79 1.28 1.72
CA LEU A 171 -13.65 1.64 0.88
C LEU A 171 -13.83 1.17 -0.56
N LEU A 172 -14.21 -0.09 -0.76
CA LEU A 172 -14.49 -0.68 -2.07
C LEU A 172 -15.62 0.07 -2.79
N GLY A 173 -16.63 0.56 -2.05
CA GLY A 173 -17.68 1.41 -2.60
C GLY A 173 -17.18 2.74 -3.20
N THR A 174 -15.96 3.18 -2.89
CA THR A 174 -15.34 4.38 -3.50
C THR A 174 -14.59 4.10 -4.79
N ILE A 175 -14.23 2.83 -5.03
CA ILE A 175 -13.56 2.35 -6.25
C ILE A 175 -14.64 2.11 -7.31
N SER A 176 -14.35 2.46 -8.56
CA SER A 176 -15.28 2.19 -9.66
C SER A 176 -15.60 0.70 -9.73
N SER A 177 -16.88 0.35 -9.82
CA SER A 177 -17.32 -1.04 -9.99
C SER A 177 -16.78 -1.68 -11.27
N LEU A 178 -16.34 -0.86 -12.24
CA LEU A 178 -15.66 -1.31 -13.46
C LEU A 178 -14.30 -1.97 -13.19
N HIS A 179 -13.64 -1.66 -12.07
CA HIS A 179 -12.30 -2.17 -11.77
C HIS A 179 -12.30 -3.49 -11.00
N LEU A 180 -13.46 -3.88 -10.45
CA LEU A 180 -13.65 -5.07 -9.61
C LEU A 180 -12.53 -5.20 -8.57
N ALA A 181 -12.59 -4.42 -7.48
CA ALA A 181 -11.60 -4.53 -6.41
C ALA A 181 -12.00 -5.59 -5.39
N VAL A 182 -11.01 -6.32 -4.88
CA VAL A 182 -11.16 -7.34 -3.83
C VAL A 182 -10.15 -7.09 -2.72
N VAL A 183 -10.45 -7.57 -1.51
CA VAL A 183 -9.54 -7.56 -0.36
C VAL A 183 -9.29 -8.99 0.11
N PHE A 184 -8.04 -9.30 0.47
CA PHE A 184 -7.64 -10.58 1.05
C PHE A 184 -6.47 -10.39 2.01
N GLY A 185 -6.27 -11.33 2.95
CA GLY A 185 -5.29 -11.20 4.04
C GLY A 185 -5.86 -11.36 5.46
N GLU A 186 -7.19 -11.39 5.55
CA GLU A 186 -7.99 -11.20 6.78
C GLU A 186 -7.93 -12.26 7.90
N HIS A 187 -6.99 -13.20 7.96
CA HIS A 187 -7.06 -14.24 9.02
C HIS A 187 -6.90 -13.71 10.46
N ASP A 188 -6.54 -12.44 10.65
CA ASP A 188 -6.58 -11.73 11.94
C ASP A 188 -7.78 -10.78 12.11
N ASN A 189 -8.50 -10.43 11.03
CA ASN A 189 -9.79 -9.74 11.05
C ASN A 189 -10.92 -10.78 11.02
N THR A 190 -11.14 -11.47 12.13
CA THR A 190 -12.31 -12.34 12.27
C THR A 190 -13.58 -11.49 12.35
N PHE A 191 -14.20 -11.20 11.20
CA PHE A 191 -15.61 -10.85 11.18
C PHE A 191 -16.41 -12.13 11.42
N ALA A 192 -16.90 -12.32 12.65
CA ALA A 192 -17.94 -13.29 12.92
C ALA A 192 -19.30 -12.63 12.57
N PRO A 193 -20.08 -13.20 11.62
CA PRO A 193 -21.40 -12.68 11.27
C PRO A 193 -22.39 -12.72 12.44
#